data_AF-A0AAE0MEY0-F1
#
_entry.id   AF-A0AAE0MEY0-F1
#
_cell.length_a   1.000
_cell.length_b   1.000
_cell.length_c   1.000
_cell.angle_alpha   90.00
_cell.angle_beta   90.00
_cell.angle_gamma   90.00
#
_symmetry.space_group_name_H-M   'P 1'
#
loop_
_entity.id
_entity.type
_entity.pdbx_description
1 polymer ?
#
loop_
_entity_poly.entity_id
_entity_poly.type
_entity_poly.pdbx_seq_one_letter_code
_entity_poly.pdbx_strand_id
1 'polypeptide(L)'
;MAPVATRDLHDASPTPPQGDSTTTTTNNNNNNNNNNNTLPIPPTTISSRNPSGAAKLFRIDMHTHIMPSSLPDLASLTPPCPEGAAPYPWPDFRPSSSGNGSIDMYVGTEFFRRVEPNCYDPATRQHEMDATGVDVQVLSTVPVLFCYDAPLGPAIILARALNDHISAICRAYPERFVGLATLPLQDVTASVAELYRLFGSPAPEGGSVMKGIQIGTSIDRDTMLDDAKLDPLWAACEDLSVPVFVHPLGYALPKENKARWGRYWSSWLVGMPCETALAMHALTSGGVLVRHPGLRICFAHGGGAFPALLGRIQHGFDCRPDLVAIHMQGVGPMEHFKGSHREKGGSCCNEDNHGVKGERERGGGGQIWIDSLMHDPDLLEYVLRKMGPGGAERIVLGSDYPFPLGEVPAAGRMLIEDESVRRFMSWEERAGVLGGNAIRFLNLGRQFEERFEKRLKNIDCTEAEVVVAGGENDMKSVVEKRGRLQGWGKEASFGECYVGDNLKSDGSDVLG
;
A
#
# COMPACT_ATOMS: atom_id res chain seq x y z
N MET A 1 -38.49 37.81 -1.77
CA MET A 1 -38.41 39.16 -1.16
C MET A 1 -37.33 39.12 -0.10
N ALA A 2 -36.35 40.03 -0.20
CA ALA A 2 -35.16 40.14 0.66
C ALA A 2 -35.46 40.97 1.95
N PRO A 3 -34.47 41.39 2.75
CA PRO A 3 -33.64 40.64 3.72
C PRO A 3 -33.56 41.41 5.08
N VAL A 4 -32.62 41.04 5.99
CA VAL A 4 -31.95 41.86 7.06
C VAL A 4 -31.35 40.87 8.10
N ALA A 5 -30.17 41.01 8.69
CA ALA A 5 -28.94 41.78 8.45
C ALA A 5 -27.83 41.15 9.32
N THR A 6 -26.59 41.37 8.90
CA THR A 6 -25.32 41.01 9.56
C THR A 6 -25.06 41.84 10.81
N ARG A 7 -24.32 41.28 11.77
CA ARG A 7 -23.52 42.07 12.71
C ARG A 7 -22.32 41.29 13.23
N ASP A 8 -21.13 41.75 12.84
CA ASP A 8 -19.83 41.43 13.44
C ASP A 8 -19.74 42.02 14.86
N LEU A 9 -19.04 41.33 15.77
CA LEU A 9 -18.31 41.97 16.87
C LEU A 9 -17.08 41.13 17.27
N HIS A 10 -15.96 41.85 17.37
CA HIS A 10 -14.64 41.46 17.84
C HIS A 10 -14.58 41.07 19.32
N ASP A 11 -13.78 40.05 19.60
CA ASP A 11 -12.63 39.98 20.53
C ASP A 11 -12.67 40.79 21.86
N ALA A 12 -12.60 40.06 22.99
CA ALA A 12 -11.89 40.47 24.22
C ALA A 12 -11.84 39.32 25.24
N SER A 13 -10.63 38.86 25.56
CA SER A 13 -10.28 37.97 26.68
C SER A 13 -10.60 38.57 28.06
N PRO A 14 -10.63 37.74 29.12
CA PRO A 14 -9.69 38.01 30.22
C PRO A 14 -9.07 36.76 30.89
N THR A 15 -7.86 36.97 31.42
CA THR A 15 -6.97 36.12 32.22
C THR A 15 -7.44 35.88 33.69
N PRO A 16 -6.78 34.98 34.46
CA PRO A 16 -7.38 34.14 35.52
C PRO A 16 -7.06 34.61 36.96
N PRO A 17 -7.45 33.81 38.00
CA PRO A 17 -6.75 33.83 39.27
C PRO A 17 -6.14 32.47 39.71
N GLN A 18 -5.12 32.59 40.56
CA GLN A 18 -4.27 31.58 41.19
C GLN A 18 -4.84 31.01 42.51
N GLY A 19 -4.20 29.92 42.99
CA GLY A 19 -4.13 29.48 44.40
C GLY A 19 -5.20 28.47 44.81
N ASP A 20 -4.97 27.42 45.59
CA ASP A 20 -3.89 27.15 46.53
C ASP A 20 -3.81 25.64 46.86
N SER A 21 -2.69 25.25 47.44
CA SER A 21 -2.28 23.92 47.88
C SER A 21 -3.08 23.34 49.05
N THR A 22 -3.14 22.00 49.19
CA THR A 22 -2.84 21.29 50.45
C THR A 22 -2.82 19.77 50.28
N THR A 23 -1.78 19.18 50.85
CA THR A 23 -1.46 17.76 51.04
C THR A 23 -2.28 17.14 52.18
N THR A 24 -2.67 15.87 52.07
CA THR A 24 -2.60 14.94 53.22
C THR A 24 -2.56 13.47 52.79
N THR A 25 -1.54 12.80 53.31
CA THR A 25 -1.19 11.38 53.26
C THR A 25 -2.12 10.55 54.14
N THR A 26 -2.38 9.28 53.81
CA THR A 26 -2.29 8.15 54.76
C THR A 26 -2.33 6.78 54.09
N ASN A 27 -1.46 5.92 54.63
CA ASN A 27 -1.11 4.56 54.25
C ASN A 27 -2.14 3.48 54.68
N ASN A 28 -2.13 2.34 53.96
CA ASN A 28 -1.66 1.00 54.40
C ASN A 28 -2.63 -0.18 54.15
N ASN A 29 -2.12 -1.16 53.37
CA ASN A 29 -2.06 -2.63 53.57
C ASN A 29 -3.36 -3.45 53.80
N ASN A 30 -3.58 -4.62 53.20
CA ASN A 30 -2.70 -5.79 53.08
C ASN A 30 -3.30 -6.90 52.18
N ASN A 31 -2.41 -7.59 51.46
CA ASN A 31 -2.30 -9.05 51.19
C ASN A 31 -3.46 -9.89 50.61
N ASN A 32 -3.24 -10.62 49.50
CA ASN A 32 -2.57 -11.95 49.53
C ASN A 32 -2.26 -12.58 48.15
N ASN A 33 -1.03 -13.09 48.06
CA ASN A 33 -0.39 -14.08 47.17
C ASN A 33 -1.22 -15.02 46.28
N ASN A 34 -0.74 -15.29 45.05
CA ASN A 34 -0.06 -16.57 44.76
C ASN A 34 0.77 -16.60 43.46
N ASN A 35 1.87 -17.34 43.56
CA ASN A 35 3.04 -17.44 42.68
C ASN A 35 2.75 -18.07 41.31
N ASN A 36 3.51 -17.63 40.29
CA ASN A 36 4.18 -18.56 39.37
C ASN A 36 5.50 -17.99 38.87
N ASN A 37 6.58 -18.68 39.24
CA ASN A 37 7.94 -18.48 38.78
C ASN A 37 8.07 -18.82 37.29
N THR A 38 8.44 -17.85 36.47
CA THR A 38 9.18 -18.08 35.23
C THR A 38 10.33 -17.09 35.17
N LEU A 39 11.55 -17.62 35.25
CA LEU A 39 12.81 -16.88 35.13
C LEU A 39 12.85 -16.09 33.81
N PRO A 40 13.40 -14.87 33.79
CA PRO A 40 13.56 -14.12 32.55
C PRO A 40 14.62 -14.80 31.67
N ILE A 41 14.20 -15.21 30.47
CA ILE A 41 15.09 -15.62 29.39
C ILE A 41 15.96 -14.40 29.05
N PRO A 42 17.31 -14.49 29.04
CA PRO A 42 18.13 -13.35 28.68
C PRO A 42 17.86 -12.98 27.22
N PRO A 43 17.83 -11.69 26.86
CA PRO A 43 17.64 -11.29 25.48
C PRO A 43 18.78 -11.89 24.66
N THR A 44 18.44 -12.80 23.75
CA THR A 44 19.34 -13.22 22.68
C THR A 44 19.78 -11.98 21.94
N THR A 45 21.08 -11.74 21.95
CA THR A 45 21.78 -10.65 21.27
C THR A 45 21.32 -10.57 19.82
N ILE A 46 20.49 -9.57 19.52
CA ILE A 46 20.22 -9.13 18.15
C ILE A 46 21.55 -8.59 17.63
N SER A 47 22.10 -9.26 16.61
CA SER A 47 23.31 -8.84 15.92
C SER A 47 23.12 -7.41 15.40
N SER A 48 23.97 -6.49 15.85
CA SER A 48 24.06 -5.11 15.37
C SER A 48 24.63 -5.06 13.95
N ARG A 49 23.77 -5.28 12.94
CA ARG A 49 24.04 -5.01 11.52
C ARG A 49 23.03 -3.97 11.06
N ASN A 50 23.31 -2.71 11.35
CA ASN A 50 22.38 -1.64 11.03
C ASN A 50 23.12 -0.62 10.16
N PRO A 51 22.80 -0.52 8.87
CA PRO A 51 23.57 0.30 7.97
C PRO A 51 23.36 1.77 8.23
N SER A 52 24.48 2.50 8.28
CA SER A 52 24.58 3.92 8.58
C SER A 52 23.98 4.85 7.50
N GLY A 53 23.10 4.35 6.62
CA GLY A 53 22.41 5.16 5.63
C GLY A 53 21.23 4.43 5.00
N ALA A 54 20.04 4.64 5.55
CA ALA A 54 18.78 4.17 4.97
C ALA A 54 18.45 4.83 3.61
N ALA A 55 19.15 5.90 3.23
CA ALA A 55 19.18 6.47 1.87
C ALA A 55 19.71 5.50 0.78
N LYS A 56 20.21 4.32 1.17
CA LYS A 56 20.67 3.29 0.23
C LYS A 56 19.62 2.24 -0.11
N LEU A 57 18.47 2.15 0.56
CA LEU A 57 17.51 1.06 0.33
C LEU A 57 16.71 1.24 -0.97
N PHE A 58 16.38 0.12 -1.62
CA PHE A 58 15.56 0.12 -2.84
C PHE A 58 14.10 0.39 -2.48
N ARG A 59 13.51 1.41 -3.08
CA ARG A 59 12.16 1.90 -2.74
C ARG A 59 11.17 1.75 -3.88
N ILE A 60 10.05 1.10 -3.58
CA ILE A 60 8.86 1.07 -4.42
C ILE A 60 7.73 1.74 -3.66
N ASP A 61 7.37 2.95 -4.08
CA ASP A 61 6.23 3.66 -3.52
C ASP A 61 4.95 3.20 -4.23
N MET A 62 4.13 2.41 -3.52
CA MET A 62 2.97 1.72 -4.06
C MET A 62 1.71 2.60 -4.13
N HIS A 63 1.69 3.72 -3.40
CA HIS A 63 0.52 4.56 -3.27
C HIS A 63 0.82 5.95 -3.83
N THR A 64 0.63 6.11 -5.15
CA THR A 64 0.79 7.39 -5.84
C THR A 64 -0.29 7.60 -6.89
N HIS A 65 -0.57 8.85 -7.20
CA HIS A 65 -1.64 9.24 -8.14
C HIS A 65 -1.11 10.06 -9.31
N ILE A 66 -1.60 9.79 -10.51
CA ILE A 66 -1.32 10.55 -11.73
C ILE A 66 -2.61 10.75 -12.52
N MET A 67 -2.70 11.88 -13.22
CA MET A 67 -3.81 12.18 -14.13
C MET A 67 -3.27 12.56 -15.52
N PRO A 68 -4.06 12.41 -16.59
CA PRO A 68 -3.70 13.01 -17.87
C PRO A 68 -3.78 14.53 -17.81
N SER A 69 -3.09 15.22 -18.73
CA SER A 69 -3.17 16.69 -18.83
C SER A 69 -4.51 17.19 -19.40
N SER A 70 -5.30 16.31 -20.01
CA SER A 70 -6.64 16.58 -20.52
C SER A 70 -7.51 15.33 -20.43
N LEU A 71 -8.83 15.52 -20.41
CA LEU A 71 -9.81 14.45 -20.42
C LEU A 71 -10.52 14.39 -21.78
N PRO A 72 -11.09 13.23 -22.16
CA PRO A 72 -12.05 13.17 -23.26
C PRO A 72 -13.19 14.17 -23.04
N ASP A 73 -13.82 14.65 -24.10
CA ASP A 73 -15.04 15.48 -24.00
C ASP A 73 -16.24 14.61 -23.59
N LEU A 74 -16.29 14.24 -22.31
CA LEU A 74 -17.32 13.36 -21.75
C LEU A 74 -18.70 14.02 -21.75
N ALA A 75 -18.76 15.35 -21.69
CA ALA A 75 -20.00 16.10 -21.72
C ALA A 75 -20.74 15.91 -23.05
N SER A 76 -20.03 15.99 -24.19
CA SER A 76 -20.66 15.77 -25.51
C SER A 76 -21.06 14.30 -25.75
N LEU A 77 -20.43 13.36 -25.05
CA LEU A 77 -20.74 11.93 -25.09
C LEU A 77 -21.87 11.53 -24.13
N THR A 78 -22.28 12.42 -23.24
CA THR A 78 -23.32 12.16 -22.25
C THR A 78 -24.71 12.30 -22.88
N PRO A 79 -25.59 11.29 -22.77
CA PRO A 79 -26.97 11.42 -23.26
C PRO A 79 -27.68 12.63 -22.65
N PRO A 80 -28.61 13.28 -23.38
CA PRO A 80 -29.35 14.42 -22.86
C PRO A 80 -30.04 14.05 -21.55
N CYS A 81 -29.93 14.93 -20.55
CA CYS A 81 -30.63 14.76 -19.29
C CYS A 81 -32.15 14.79 -19.50
N PRO A 82 -32.93 14.05 -18.70
CA PRO A 82 -34.38 14.22 -18.65
C PRO A 82 -34.75 15.69 -18.42
N GLU A 83 -35.90 16.10 -18.95
CA GLU A 83 -36.38 17.48 -18.83
C GLU A 83 -36.33 17.98 -17.37
N GLY A 84 -35.62 19.10 -17.14
CA GLY A 84 -35.48 19.73 -15.83
C GLY A 84 -34.32 19.22 -14.96
N ALA A 85 -33.57 18.19 -15.38
CA ALA A 85 -32.37 17.77 -14.67
C ALA A 85 -31.12 18.52 -15.17
N ALA A 86 -30.22 18.87 -14.23
CA ALA A 86 -28.93 19.45 -14.57
C ALA A 86 -27.99 18.40 -15.20
N PRO A 87 -27.09 18.81 -16.12
CA PRO A 87 -26.08 17.91 -16.67
C PRO A 87 -25.17 17.36 -15.58
N TYR A 88 -24.64 16.15 -15.79
CA TYR A 88 -23.67 15.56 -14.87
C TYR A 88 -22.41 16.44 -14.78
N PRO A 89 -21.91 16.75 -13.56
CA PRO A 89 -20.79 17.66 -13.37
C PRO A 89 -19.45 16.94 -13.58
N TRP A 90 -19.08 16.72 -14.84
CA TRP A 90 -17.81 16.08 -15.19
C TRP A 90 -16.58 16.83 -14.65
N PRO A 91 -15.50 16.13 -14.28
CA PRO A 91 -14.20 16.75 -14.05
C PRO A 91 -13.69 17.44 -15.32
N ASP A 92 -13.09 18.62 -15.16
CA ASP A 92 -12.53 19.41 -16.25
C ASP A 92 -11.19 20.05 -15.81
N PHE A 93 -10.22 20.06 -16.72
CA PHE A 93 -8.84 20.48 -16.45
C PHE A 93 -8.52 21.73 -17.23
N ARG A 94 -8.20 22.81 -16.52
CA ARG A 94 -7.94 24.13 -17.12
C ARG A 94 -6.54 24.60 -16.73
N PRO A 95 -5.76 25.18 -17.66
CA PRO A 95 -4.51 25.82 -17.29
C PRO A 95 -4.74 26.87 -16.20
N SER A 96 -3.95 26.81 -15.13
CA SER A 96 -3.99 27.78 -14.05
C SER A 96 -3.45 29.14 -14.51
N SER A 97 -3.97 30.21 -13.91
CA SER A 97 -3.47 31.57 -14.13
C SER A 97 -2.08 31.83 -13.54
N SER A 98 -1.49 30.89 -12.78
CA SER A 98 -0.18 31.08 -12.14
C SER A 98 1.02 30.97 -13.09
N GLY A 99 0.84 30.52 -14.34
CA GLY A 99 1.89 30.52 -15.37
C GLY A 99 3.04 29.53 -15.14
N ASN A 100 2.97 28.69 -14.11
CA ASN A 100 3.97 27.67 -13.77
C ASN A 100 3.65 26.28 -14.34
N GLY A 101 2.67 26.18 -15.24
CA GLY A 101 2.18 24.90 -15.76
C GLY A 101 1.19 24.16 -14.85
N SER A 102 0.80 24.71 -13.70
CA SER A 102 -0.24 24.07 -12.89
C SER A 102 -1.60 24.02 -13.62
N ILE A 103 -2.41 23.04 -13.22
CA ILE A 103 -3.75 22.80 -13.75
C ILE A 103 -4.76 23.00 -12.61
N ASP A 104 -5.81 23.76 -12.90
CA ASP A 104 -6.98 23.89 -12.06
C ASP A 104 -8.00 22.81 -12.47
N MET A 105 -8.30 21.91 -11.54
CA MET A 105 -9.34 20.90 -11.68
C MET A 105 -10.67 21.47 -11.20
N TYR A 106 -11.69 21.33 -12.05
CA TYR A 106 -13.08 21.66 -11.76
C TYR A 106 -13.91 20.39 -11.75
N VAL A 107 -15.03 20.40 -11.01
CA VAL A 107 -16.10 19.40 -11.09
C VAL A 107 -17.37 20.14 -11.47
N GLY A 108 -17.79 19.99 -12.73
CA GLY A 108 -18.74 20.90 -13.35
C GLY A 108 -18.20 22.34 -13.37
N THR A 109 -18.88 23.25 -12.66
CA THR A 109 -18.45 24.66 -12.53
C THR A 109 -17.65 24.95 -11.26
N GLU A 110 -17.63 24.03 -10.30
CA GLU A 110 -17.00 24.25 -9.00
C GLU A 110 -15.50 23.97 -9.08
N PHE A 111 -14.69 24.91 -8.59
CA PHE A 111 -13.26 24.68 -8.41
C PHE A 111 -13.06 23.57 -7.36
N PHE A 112 -12.33 22.53 -7.75
CA PHE A 112 -12.04 21.41 -6.86
C PHE A 112 -10.66 21.57 -6.23
N ARG A 113 -9.61 21.62 -7.04
CA ARG A 113 -8.23 21.82 -6.57
C ARG A 113 -7.30 22.26 -7.70
N ARG A 114 -6.18 22.87 -7.31
CA ARG A 114 -5.01 23.05 -8.18
C ARG A 114 -4.06 21.87 -8.02
N VAL A 115 -3.43 21.46 -9.12
CA VAL A 115 -2.36 20.45 -9.14
C VAL A 115 -1.16 20.96 -9.92
N GLU A 116 0.02 20.57 -9.45
CA GLU A 116 1.30 20.95 -10.06
C GLU A 116 1.71 19.95 -11.16
N PRO A 117 2.72 20.27 -11.99
CA PRO A 117 3.17 19.40 -13.09
C PRO A 117 3.45 17.96 -12.68
N ASN A 118 3.94 17.72 -11.46
CA ASN A 118 4.21 16.38 -10.97
C ASN A 118 2.96 15.46 -10.85
N CYS A 119 1.75 16.02 -10.95
CA CYS A 119 0.49 15.27 -10.98
C CYS A 119 0.13 14.72 -12.37
N TYR A 120 0.77 15.20 -13.45
CA TYR A 120 0.45 14.77 -14.82
C TYR A 120 1.66 14.57 -15.74
N ASP A 121 2.83 15.13 -15.41
CA ASP A 121 4.07 15.02 -16.18
C ASP A 121 5.03 13.97 -15.57
N PRO A 122 5.27 12.84 -16.26
CA PRO A 122 6.16 11.80 -15.77
C PRO A 122 7.65 12.22 -15.71
N ALA A 123 8.06 13.24 -16.47
CA ALA A 123 9.44 13.74 -16.44
C ALA A 123 9.72 14.52 -15.15
N THR A 124 8.83 15.46 -14.80
CA THR A 124 8.87 16.16 -13.50
C THR A 124 8.91 15.16 -12.34
N ARG A 125 8.05 14.14 -12.39
CA ARG A 125 7.97 13.09 -11.37
C ARG A 125 9.26 12.29 -11.22
N GLN A 126 9.91 11.90 -12.33
CA GLN A 126 11.21 11.21 -12.27
C GLN A 126 12.30 12.05 -11.61
N HIS A 127 12.35 13.35 -11.92
CA HIS A 127 13.31 14.24 -11.27
C HIS A 127 13.08 14.32 -9.75
N GLU A 128 11.83 14.40 -9.30
CA GLU A 128 11.50 14.38 -7.87
C GLU A 128 11.78 13.02 -7.22
N MET A 129 11.52 11.91 -7.92
CA MET A 129 11.89 10.56 -7.47
C MET A 129 13.41 10.42 -7.30
N ASP A 130 14.22 10.94 -8.23
CA ASP A 130 15.68 10.91 -8.15
C ASP A 130 16.18 11.75 -6.97
N ALA A 131 15.61 12.95 -6.77
CA ALA A 131 15.96 13.84 -5.67
C ALA A 131 15.63 13.25 -4.29
N THR A 132 14.62 12.40 -4.21
CA THR A 132 14.12 11.80 -2.95
C THR A 132 14.57 10.36 -2.76
N GLY A 133 15.18 9.76 -3.80
CA GLY A 133 15.71 8.41 -3.86
C GLY A 133 14.66 7.30 -3.97
N VAL A 134 13.48 7.60 -4.53
CA VAL A 134 12.45 6.60 -4.86
C VAL A 134 12.80 5.95 -6.20
N ASP A 135 13.01 4.63 -6.20
CA ASP A 135 13.43 3.92 -7.41
C ASP A 135 12.27 3.66 -8.37
N VAL A 136 11.10 3.32 -7.82
CA VAL A 136 9.88 2.95 -8.57
C VAL A 136 8.66 3.57 -7.91
N GLN A 137 7.75 4.13 -8.72
CA GLN A 137 6.40 4.49 -8.27
C GLN A 137 5.36 3.61 -8.95
N VAL A 138 4.36 3.20 -8.20
CA VAL A 138 3.16 2.55 -8.71
C VAL A 138 2.10 3.63 -8.91
N LEU A 139 1.74 3.84 -10.17
CA LEU A 139 0.84 4.89 -10.63
C LEU A 139 -0.59 4.40 -10.62
N SER A 140 -1.49 5.18 -10.02
CA SER A 140 -2.94 5.00 -10.08
C SER A 140 -3.62 6.32 -10.46
N THR A 141 -4.89 6.30 -10.83
CA THR A 141 -5.60 7.56 -11.14
C THR A 141 -5.99 8.32 -9.86
N VAL A 142 -6.41 9.57 -10.00
CA VAL A 142 -6.90 10.37 -8.86
C VAL A 142 -8.35 9.96 -8.54
N PRO A 143 -8.74 9.70 -7.27
CA PRO A 143 -10.06 9.15 -6.92
C PRO A 143 -11.29 9.95 -7.39
N VAL A 144 -11.15 11.27 -7.58
CA VAL A 144 -12.22 12.12 -8.12
C VAL A 144 -12.58 11.74 -9.57
N LEU A 145 -11.68 11.06 -10.28
CA LEU A 145 -11.85 10.61 -11.66
C LEU A 145 -12.50 9.22 -11.77
N PHE A 146 -12.82 8.55 -10.65
CA PHE A 146 -13.56 7.28 -10.68
C PHE A 146 -14.97 7.46 -11.22
N CYS A 147 -15.64 8.58 -10.88
CA CYS A 147 -16.94 8.97 -11.42
C CYS A 147 -17.99 7.84 -11.40
N TYR A 148 -18.10 7.08 -10.30
CA TYR A 148 -19.05 5.96 -10.19
C TYR A 148 -20.52 6.38 -10.29
N ASP A 149 -20.85 7.63 -9.97
CA ASP A 149 -22.20 8.18 -10.12
C ASP A 149 -22.49 8.78 -11.51
N ALA A 150 -21.55 8.64 -12.46
CA ALA A 150 -21.72 9.16 -13.82
C ALA A 150 -22.49 8.20 -14.74
N PRO A 151 -23.10 8.73 -15.82
CA PRO A 151 -23.70 7.90 -16.87
C PRO A 151 -22.71 6.87 -17.43
N LEU A 152 -23.17 5.60 -17.52
CA LEU A 152 -22.30 4.44 -17.73
C LEU A 152 -21.45 4.53 -19.02
N GLY A 153 -22.06 4.92 -20.15
CA GLY A 153 -21.35 4.97 -21.44
C GLY A 153 -20.08 5.82 -21.39
N PRO A 154 -20.18 7.12 -21.06
CA PRO A 154 -19.02 7.98 -20.83
C PRO A 154 -18.08 7.52 -19.72
N ALA A 155 -18.61 6.95 -18.62
CA ALA A 155 -17.76 6.45 -17.52
C ALA A 155 -16.82 5.30 -17.98
N ILE A 156 -17.30 4.40 -18.85
CA ILE A 156 -16.48 3.35 -19.47
C ILE A 156 -15.37 3.97 -20.33
N ILE A 157 -15.69 5.01 -21.09
CA ILE A 157 -14.72 5.73 -21.95
C ILE A 157 -13.65 6.39 -21.08
N LEU A 158 -14.06 7.06 -19.99
CA LEU A 158 -13.13 7.68 -19.03
C LEU A 158 -12.20 6.63 -18.41
N ALA A 159 -12.73 5.55 -17.85
CA ALA A 159 -11.92 4.50 -17.22
C ALA A 159 -10.85 3.95 -18.19
N ARG A 160 -11.23 3.67 -19.43
CA ARG A 160 -10.29 3.23 -20.48
C ARG A 160 -9.24 4.27 -20.81
N ALA A 161 -9.64 5.53 -20.97
CA ALA A 161 -8.70 6.61 -21.26
C ALA A 161 -7.65 6.79 -20.14
N LEU A 162 -8.08 6.69 -18.88
CA LEU A 162 -7.17 6.75 -17.72
C LEU A 162 -6.21 5.54 -17.70
N ASN A 163 -6.72 4.34 -17.98
CA ASN A 163 -5.91 3.13 -18.02
C ASN A 163 -4.90 3.14 -19.17
N ASP A 164 -5.30 3.62 -20.35
CA ASP A 164 -4.42 3.70 -21.51
C ASP A 164 -3.35 4.79 -21.30
N HIS A 165 -3.67 5.90 -20.64
CA HIS A 165 -2.71 6.93 -20.22
C HIS A 165 -1.64 6.37 -19.28
N ILE A 166 -2.04 5.73 -18.18
CA ILE A 166 -1.10 5.12 -17.23
C ILE A 166 -0.26 4.04 -17.93
N SER A 167 -0.89 3.20 -18.77
CA SER A 167 -0.17 2.17 -19.53
C SER A 167 0.89 2.77 -20.45
N ALA A 168 0.59 3.89 -21.12
CA ALA A 168 1.54 4.58 -21.99
C ALA A 168 2.75 5.09 -21.20
N ILE A 169 2.55 5.67 -20.01
CA ILE A 169 3.63 6.12 -19.14
C ILE A 169 4.50 4.95 -18.67
N CYS A 170 3.89 3.87 -18.20
CA CYS A 170 4.64 2.69 -17.75
C CYS A 170 5.43 2.03 -18.88
N ARG A 171 4.93 2.05 -20.12
CA ARG A 171 5.69 1.57 -21.29
C ARG A 171 6.85 2.50 -21.66
N ALA A 172 6.68 3.81 -21.49
CA ALA A 172 7.72 4.79 -21.77
C ALA A 172 8.87 4.74 -20.73
N TYR A 173 8.55 4.38 -19.48
CA TYR A 173 9.52 4.33 -18.37
C TYR A 173 9.37 3.05 -17.53
N PRO A 174 9.61 1.86 -18.12
CA PRO A 174 9.29 0.56 -17.50
C PRO A 174 10.12 0.22 -16.26
N GLU A 175 11.26 0.88 -16.07
CA GLU A 175 12.09 0.72 -14.87
C GLU A 175 11.68 1.63 -13.71
N ARG A 176 10.86 2.65 -13.97
CA ARG A 176 10.48 3.71 -13.00
C ARG A 176 9.01 3.64 -12.61
N PHE A 177 8.14 3.17 -13.50
CA PHE A 177 6.70 3.19 -13.27
C PHE A 177 6.03 1.85 -13.53
N VAL A 178 5.11 1.50 -12.64
CA VAL A 178 4.18 0.36 -12.74
C VAL A 178 2.76 0.89 -12.61
N GLY A 179 1.77 0.30 -13.28
CA GLY A 179 0.40 0.83 -13.29
C GLY A 179 -0.59 0.02 -12.44
N LEU A 180 -1.54 0.71 -11.81
CA LEU A 180 -2.81 0.17 -11.33
C LEU A 180 -3.94 0.76 -12.18
N ALA A 181 -4.81 -0.10 -12.68
CA ALA A 181 -5.95 0.31 -13.48
C ALA A 181 -7.16 0.69 -12.62
N THR A 182 -8.01 1.59 -13.10
CA THR A 182 -9.34 1.85 -12.53
C THR A 182 -10.42 1.11 -13.32
N LEU A 183 -11.61 0.96 -12.72
CA LEU A 183 -12.74 0.23 -13.30
C LEU A 183 -14.04 1.04 -13.15
N PRO A 184 -14.99 0.96 -14.10
CA PRO A 184 -16.32 1.58 -13.98
C PRO A 184 -17.23 0.74 -13.05
N LEU A 185 -16.98 0.79 -11.73
CA LEU A 185 -17.59 -0.12 -10.76
C LEU A 185 -19.11 -0.03 -10.61
N GLN A 186 -19.73 1.03 -11.10
CA GLN A 186 -21.20 1.09 -11.20
C GLN A 186 -21.78 0.02 -12.12
N ASP A 187 -20.96 -0.60 -12.98
CA ASP A 187 -21.34 -1.76 -13.78
C ASP A 187 -20.27 -2.86 -13.70
N VAL A 188 -20.63 -3.97 -13.06
CA VAL A 188 -19.74 -5.11 -12.84
C VAL A 188 -19.37 -5.80 -14.14
N THR A 189 -20.28 -5.86 -15.11
CA THR A 189 -20.01 -6.49 -16.41
C THR A 189 -18.94 -5.72 -17.17
N ALA A 190 -19.06 -4.39 -17.22
CA ALA A 190 -18.07 -3.51 -17.84
C ALA A 190 -16.73 -3.55 -17.10
N SER A 191 -16.76 -3.63 -15.77
CA SER A 191 -15.57 -3.76 -14.93
C SER A 191 -14.80 -5.06 -15.22
N VAL A 192 -15.50 -6.20 -15.29
CA VAL A 192 -14.90 -7.50 -15.64
C VAL A 192 -14.37 -7.48 -17.07
N ALA A 193 -15.09 -6.89 -18.03
CA ALA A 193 -14.61 -6.76 -19.40
C ALA A 193 -13.31 -5.94 -19.50
N GLU A 194 -13.19 -4.87 -18.71
CA GLU A 194 -11.97 -4.06 -18.65
C GLU A 194 -10.80 -4.82 -17.99
N LEU A 195 -11.05 -5.63 -16.95
CA LEU A 195 -10.04 -6.54 -16.40
C LEU A 195 -9.48 -7.49 -17.47
N TYR A 196 -10.34 -8.19 -18.19
CA TYR A 196 -9.87 -9.11 -19.24
C TYR A 196 -9.17 -8.38 -20.40
N ARG A 197 -9.55 -7.14 -20.72
CA ARG A 197 -8.82 -6.31 -21.69
C ARG A 197 -7.37 -6.06 -21.26
N LEU A 198 -7.16 -5.76 -19.97
CA LEU A 198 -5.86 -5.36 -19.43
C LEU A 198 -4.97 -6.52 -19.00
N PHE A 199 -5.57 -7.63 -18.56
CA PHE A 199 -4.87 -8.76 -17.92
C PHE A 199 -5.10 -10.11 -18.62
N GLY A 200 -6.13 -10.25 -19.46
CA GLY A 200 -6.59 -11.55 -19.98
C GLY A 200 -5.88 -12.05 -21.25
N SER A 201 -5.14 -11.21 -21.97
CA SER A 201 -4.39 -11.66 -23.16
C SER A 201 -2.97 -12.09 -22.76
N PRO A 202 -2.41 -13.18 -23.34
CA PRO A 202 -0.98 -13.43 -23.24
C PRO A 202 -0.28 -12.23 -23.86
N ALA A 203 0.32 -11.41 -23.01
CA ALA A 203 1.02 -10.23 -23.47
C ALA A 203 2.09 -10.67 -24.50
N PRO A 204 2.36 -9.86 -25.54
CA PRO A 204 3.61 -9.95 -26.26
C PRO A 204 4.78 -9.97 -25.26
N GLU A 205 5.96 -10.47 -25.65
CA GLU A 205 7.17 -10.47 -24.82
C GLU A 205 7.27 -9.15 -24.01
N GLY A 206 7.06 -9.24 -22.69
CA GLY A 206 6.98 -8.05 -21.81
C GLY A 206 5.84 -8.00 -20.79
N GLY A 207 4.76 -8.78 -20.93
CA GLY A 207 3.68 -8.79 -19.91
C GLY A 207 2.77 -7.54 -19.94
N SER A 208 1.68 -7.54 -19.16
CA SER A 208 0.94 -6.29 -18.90
C SER A 208 1.76 -5.37 -17.98
N VAL A 209 1.82 -4.09 -18.32
CA VAL A 209 2.42 -3.03 -17.47
C VAL A 209 1.50 -2.65 -16.31
N MET A 210 0.20 -2.98 -16.43
CA MET A 210 -0.72 -2.95 -15.31
C MET A 210 -0.48 -4.16 -14.42
N LYS A 211 -0.37 -3.96 -13.11
CA LYS A 211 -0.05 -5.00 -12.12
C LYS A 211 -1.10 -5.14 -11.03
N GLY A 212 -2.20 -4.41 -11.13
CA GLY A 212 -3.32 -4.45 -10.20
C GLY A 212 -4.39 -3.45 -10.58
N ILE A 213 -5.39 -3.33 -9.72
CA ILE A 213 -6.44 -2.31 -9.84
C ILE A 213 -6.49 -1.41 -8.61
N GLN A 214 -6.94 -0.18 -8.80
CA GLN A 214 -7.36 0.71 -7.73
C GLN A 214 -8.87 0.95 -7.81
N ILE A 215 -9.54 0.80 -6.67
CA ILE A 215 -10.99 0.98 -6.53
C ILE A 215 -11.34 1.87 -5.33
N GLY A 216 -12.55 2.44 -5.35
CA GLY A 216 -13.12 3.16 -4.22
C GLY A 216 -13.51 2.25 -3.04
N THR A 217 -13.73 2.84 -1.86
CA THR A 217 -14.26 2.18 -0.66
C THR A 217 -15.75 1.82 -0.75
N SER A 218 -16.46 2.41 -1.71
CA SER A 218 -17.88 2.19 -2.02
C SER A 218 -18.13 2.56 -3.48
N ILE A 219 -19.22 2.03 -4.05
CA ILE A 219 -19.64 2.35 -5.43
C ILE A 219 -20.62 3.53 -5.38
N ASP A 220 -21.59 3.44 -4.48
CA ASP A 220 -22.58 4.47 -4.20
C ASP A 220 -22.98 4.41 -2.71
N ARG A 221 -24.06 5.09 -2.34
CA ARG A 221 -24.55 5.14 -0.95
C ARG A 221 -24.99 3.79 -0.41
N ASP A 222 -25.50 2.92 -1.26
CA ASP A 222 -26.18 1.67 -0.86
C ASP A 222 -25.34 0.43 -1.20
N THR A 223 -24.28 0.58 -1.99
CA THR A 223 -23.45 -0.52 -2.50
C THR A 223 -22.01 -0.43 -1.96
N MET A 224 -21.72 -1.26 -0.97
CA MET A 224 -20.39 -1.45 -0.37
C MET A 224 -19.64 -2.63 -1.02
N LEU A 225 -18.37 -2.81 -0.65
CA LEU A 225 -17.51 -3.83 -1.24
C LEU A 225 -17.89 -5.29 -0.93
N ASP A 226 -18.84 -5.52 -0.01
CA ASP A 226 -19.37 -6.84 0.31
C ASP A 226 -20.64 -7.23 -0.46
N ASP A 227 -21.22 -6.31 -1.24
CA ASP A 227 -22.41 -6.57 -2.02
C ASP A 227 -22.17 -7.75 -3.00
N ALA A 228 -23.06 -8.74 -2.98
CA ALA A 228 -22.98 -9.94 -3.81
C ALA A 228 -22.96 -9.64 -5.32
N LYS A 229 -23.42 -8.45 -5.76
CA LYS A 229 -23.27 -8.00 -7.16
C LYS A 229 -21.81 -7.94 -7.58
N LEU A 230 -20.87 -7.73 -6.66
CA LEU A 230 -19.43 -7.67 -6.91
C LEU A 230 -18.75 -9.05 -6.95
N ASP A 231 -19.43 -10.14 -6.58
CA ASP A 231 -18.84 -11.49 -6.60
C ASP A 231 -18.24 -11.88 -7.98
N PRO A 232 -18.85 -11.54 -9.13
CA PRO A 232 -18.22 -11.75 -10.44
C PRO A 232 -16.92 -10.97 -10.64
N LEU A 233 -16.82 -9.75 -10.08
CA LEU A 233 -15.59 -8.95 -10.10
C LEU A 233 -14.51 -9.63 -9.25
N TRP A 234 -14.86 -10.07 -8.04
CA TRP A 234 -13.94 -10.77 -7.15
C TRP A 234 -13.42 -12.07 -7.75
N ALA A 235 -14.30 -12.86 -8.37
CA ALA A 235 -13.92 -14.07 -9.10
C ALA A 235 -12.96 -13.77 -10.26
N ALA A 236 -13.21 -12.70 -11.04
CA ALA A 236 -12.32 -12.30 -12.12
C ALA A 236 -10.94 -11.85 -11.62
N CYS A 237 -10.88 -11.13 -10.49
CA CYS A 237 -9.61 -10.78 -9.85
C CYS A 237 -8.81 -12.01 -9.41
N GLU A 238 -9.46 -13.05 -8.87
CA GLU A 238 -8.78 -14.31 -8.52
C GLU A 238 -8.28 -15.07 -9.75
N ASP A 239 -9.12 -15.23 -10.77
CA ASP A 239 -8.79 -15.93 -12.01
C ASP A 239 -7.57 -15.30 -12.69
N LEU A 240 -7.55 -13.98 -12.76
CA LEU A 240 -6.46 -13.21 -13.36
C LEU A 240 -5.30 -12.95 -12.37
N SER A 241 -5.42 -13.37 -11.12
CA SER A 241 -4.48 -13.10 -10.02
C SER A 241 -4.17 -11.61 -9.83
N VAL A 242 -5.16 -10.74 -10.07
CA VAL A 242 -5.05 -9.27 -10.01
C VAL A 242 -5.19 -8.79 -8.56
N PRO A 243 -4.17 -8.14 -7.98
CA PRO A 243 -4.29 -7.52 -6.67
C PRO A 243 -5.11 -6.22 -6.72
N VAL A 244 -5.74 -5.89 -5.60
CA VAL A 244 -6.67 -4.76 -5.46
C VAL A 244 -6.12 -3.76 -4.46
N PHE A 245 -6.05 -2.49 -4.82
CA PHE A 245 -5.77 -1.38 -3.92
C PHE A 245 -7.06 -0.57 -3.68
N VAL A 246 -7.51 -0.50 -2.42
CA VAL A 246 -8.74 0.19 -2.04
C VAL A 246 -8.39 1.56 -1.49
N HIS A 247 -8.90 2.60 -2.14
CA HIS A 247 -8.67 3.98 -1.80
C HIS A 247 -9.99 4.68 -1.38
N PRO A 248 -10.00 5.45 -0.28
CA PRO A 248 -11.19 6.20 0.14
C PRO A 248 -11.51 7.35 -0.82
N LEU A 249 -12.78 7.71 -0.96
CA LEU A 249 -13.21 8.70 -1.96
C LEU A 249 -13.00 10.12 -1.46
N GLY A 250 -13.27 10.38 -0.17
CA GLY A 250 -13.16 11.69 0.47
C GLY A 250 -14.25 12.69 0.07
N TYR A 251 -15.02 12.40 -1.01
CA TYR A 251 -16.18 13.17 -1.44
C TYR A 251 -17.52 12.48 -1.15
N ALA A 252 -17.53 11.22 -0.72
CA ALA A 252 -18.76 10.48 -0.44
C ALA A 252 -19.52 11.09 0.77
N LEU A 253 -18.83 11.29 1.89
CA LEU A 253 -19.43 11.83 3.12
C LEU A 253 -19.97 13.27 2.98
N PRO A 254 -19.31 14.20 2.27
CA PRO A 254 -19.90 15.50 1.93
C PRO A 254 -21.20 15.42 1.14
N LYS A 255 -21.35 14.44 0.22
CA LYS A 255 -22.60 14.24 -0.52
C LYS A 255 -23.73 13.82 0.42
N GLU A 256 -23.43 13.07 1.47
CA GLU A 256 -24.40 12.71 2.51
C GLU A 256 -24.73 13.87 3.45
N ASN A 257 -23.71 14.58 3.93
CA ASN A 257 -23.90 15.68 4.89
C ASN A 257 -22.78 16.73 4.84
N LYS A 258 -22.89 17.67 3.90
CA LYS A 258 -21.94 18.78 3.74
C LYS A 258 -21.77 19.63 5.00
N ALA A 259 -22.82 19.81 5.81
CA ALA A 259 -22.75 20.63 7.03
C ALA A 259 -21.84 20.01 8.10
N ARG A 260 -21.78 18.68 8.20
CA ARG A 260 -20.90 17.97 9.12
C ARG A 260 -19.48 17.82 8.58
N TRP A 261 -19.36 17.46 7.31
CA TRP A 261 -18.08 17.01 6.74
C TRP A 261 -17.32 18.09 5.96
N GLY A 262 -17.97 19.18 5.60
CA GLY A 262 -17.41 20.24 4.74
C GLY A 262 -16.53 21.28 5.45
N ARG A 263 -16.45 21.27 6.78
CA ARG A 263 -15.60 22.19 7.56
C ARG A 263 -14.28 21.52 7.93
N TYR A 264 -13.24 22.32 8.18
CA TYR A 264 -11.93 21.87 8.70
C TYR A 264 -11.30 20.72 7.93
N TRP A 265 -11.66 20.55 6.65
CA TRP A 265 -11.21 19.43 5.84
C TRP A 265 -11.53 18.06 6.47
N SER A 266 -12.57 17.98 7.30
CA SER A 266 -12.91 16.78 8.09
C SER A 266 -13.20 15.56 7.23
N SER A 267 -13.64 15.74 5.99
CA SER A 267 -13.82 14.63 5.04
C SER A 267 -12.51 13.92 4.70
N TRP A 268 -11.40 14.64 4.64
CA TRP A 268 -10.09 14.06 4.39
C TRP A 268 -9.44 13.55 5.67
N LEU A 269 -9.46 14.35 6.74
CA LEU A 269 -8.71 14.04 7.97
C LEU A 269 -9.36 12.96 8.84
N VAL A 270 -10.70 12.85 8.81
CA VAL A 270 -11.46 11.87 9.60
C VAL A 270 -12.30 10.99 8.70
N GLY A 271 -12.93 11.58 7.68
CA GLY A 271 -13.83 10.88 6.77
C GLY A 271 -13.15 9.75 6.00
N MET A 272 -12.06 10.02 5.28
CA MET A 272 -11.33 9.02 4.48
C MET A 272 -10.85 7.83 5.32
N PRO A 273 -10.21 8.01 6.51
CA PRO A 273 -9.91 6.89 7.40
C PRO A 273 -11.15 6.09 7.87
N CYS A 274 -12.28 6.75 8.10
CA CYS A 274 -13.54 6.08 8.44
C CYS A 274 -14.14 5.31 7.25
N GLU A 275 -14.08 5.85 6.04
CA GLU A 275 -14.50 5.17 4.80
C GLU A 275 -13.70 3.88 4.60
N THR A 276 -12.36 3.94 4.73
CA THR A 276 -11.50 2.75 4.66
C THR A 276 -11.89 1.72 5.71
N ALA A 277 -12.12 2.16 6.96
CA ALA A 277 -12.49 1.26 8.04
C ALA A 277 -13.83 0.55 7.80
N LEU A 278 -14.80 1.28 7.25
CA LEU A 278 -16.10 0.72 6.91
C LEU A 278 -15.99 -0.29 5.75
N ALA A 279 -15.18 -0.01 4.74
CA ALA A 279 -14.93 -0.93 3.62
C ALA A 279 -14.22 -2.23 4.08
N MET A 280 -13.22 -2.11 4.95
CA MET A 280 -12.55 -3.28 5.56
C MET A 280 -13.53 -4.09 6.41
N HIS A 281 -14.36 -3.42 7.21
CA HIS A 281 -15.41 -4.10 8.00
C HIS A 281 -16.42 -4.83 7.12
N ALA A 282 -16.88 -4.21 6.04
CA ALA A 282 -17.77 -4.83 5.06
C ALA A 282 -17.14 -6.11 4.48
N LEU A 283 -15.92 -6.03 3.94
CA LEU A 283 -15.24 -7.20 3.35
C LEU A 283 -14.99 -8.33 4.35
N THR A 284 -14.61 -7.97 5.59
CA THR A 284 -14.30 -8.93 6.66
C THR A 284 -15.52 -9.43 7.42
N SER A 285 -16.71 -8.90 7.20
CA SER A 285 -17.95 -9.35 7.88
C SER A 285 -19.00 -9.87 6.89
N GLY A 286 -18.94 -9.44 5.64
CA GLY A 286 -19.80 -9.89 4.54
C GLY A 286 -19.34 -11.18 3.86
N GLY A 287 -18.24 -11.79 4.33
CA GLY A 287 -17.80 -13.11 3.88
C GLY A 287 -17.09 -13.14 2.51
N VAL A 288 -16.78 -11.99 1.92
CA VAL A 288 -16.11 -11.92 0.61
C VAL A 288 -14.78 -12.66 0.64
N LEU A 289 -13.97 -12.41 1.67
CA LEU A 289 -12.66 -13.04 1.81
C LEU A 289 -12.73 -14.56 2.02
N VAL A 290 -13.84 -15.06 2.54
CA VAL A 290 -14.11 -16.50 2.69
C VAL A 290 -14.54 -17.13 1.36
N ARG A 291 -15.38 -16.42 0.58
CA ARG A 291 -15.82 -16.86 -0.75
C ARG A 291 -14.69 -16.81 -1.78
N HIS A 292 -13.76 -15.87 -1.61
CA HIS A 292 -12.68 -15.56 -2.55
C HIS A 292 -11.30 -15.60 -1.86
N PRO A 293 -10.83 -16.79 -1.45
CA PRO A 293 -9.62 -16.96 -0.63
C PRO A 293 -8.31 -16.54 -1.33
N GLY A 294 -8.30 -16.45 -2.66
CA GLY A 294 -7.16 -16.03 -3.48
C GLY A 294 -7.02 -14.51 -3.64
N LEU A 295 -7.97 -13.72 -3.16
CA LEU A 295 -7.88 -12.26 -3.23
C LEU A 295 -6.69 -11.70 -2.43
N ARG A 296 -6.08 -10.66 -2.99
CA ARG A 296 -5.04 -9.85 -2.34
C ARG A 296 -5.50 -8.40 -2.37
N ILE A 297 -5.82 -7.85 -1.21
CA ILE A 297 -6.42 -6.52 -1.09
C ILE A 297 -5.55 -5.67 -0.17
N CYS A 298 -5.06 -4.55 -0.68
CA CYS A 298 -4.34 -3.54 0.07
C CYS A 298 -5.21 -2.31 0.32
N PHE A 299 -5.22 -1.80 1.54
CA PHE A 299 -5.98 -0.61 1.92
C PHE A 299 -5.08 0.59 2.15
N ALA A 300 -5.50 1.73 1.63
CA ALA A 300 -4.80 3.00 1.79
C ALA A 300 -4.76 3.47 3.26
N HIS A 301 -3.77 4.30 3.58
CA HIS A 301 -3.60 5.03 4.84
C HIS A 301 -3.52 4.10 6.07
N GLY A 302 -2.75 3.02 5.97
CA GLY A 302 -2.58 2.04 7.05
C GLY A 302 -3.85 1.25 7.41
N GLY A 303 -4.85 1.22 6.52
CA GLY A 303 -6.18 0.68 6.82
C GLY A 303 -7.11 1.66 7.54
N GLY A 304 -6.75 2.94 7.59
CA GLY A 304 -7.54 4.01 8.18
C GLY A 304 -7.83 3.77 9.66
N ALA A 305 -9.10 3.92 10.06
CA ALA A 305 -9.50 3.70 11.45
C ALA A 305 -9.70 2.21 11.81
N PHE A 306 -9.57 1.27 10.86
CA PHE A 306 -9.89 -0.14 11.09
C PHE A 306 -9.05 -0.78 12.21
N PRO A 307 -7.71 -0.63 12.25
CA PRO A 307 -6.90 -1.30 13.26
C PRO A 307 -7.28 -0.90 14.69
N ALA A 308 -7.61 0.37 14.90
CA ALA A 308 -8.05 0.89 16.19
C ALA A 308 -9.45 0.37 16.58
N LEU A 309 -10.34 0.17 15.61
CA LEU A 309 -11.71 -0.33 15.83
C LEU A 309 -11.80 -1.86 15.88
N LEU A 310 -10.76 -2.58 15.46
CA LEU A 310 -10.76 -4.04 15.29
C LEU A 310 -11.21 -4.80 16.55
N GLY A 311 -10.83 -4.35 17.74
CA GLY A 311 -11.26 -4.97 18.99
C GLY A 311 -12.78 -4.89 19.21
N ARG A 312 -13.40 -3.76 18.87
CA ARG A 312 -14.85 -3.58 18.96
C ARG A 312 -15.57 -4.40 17.90
N ILE A 313 -15.04 -4.44 16.69
CA ILE A 313 -15.57 -5.22 15.56
C ILE A 313 -15.57 -6.71 15.92
N GLN A 314 -14.43 -7.24 16.39
CA GLN A 314 -14.33 -8.64 16.81
C GLN A 314 -15.28 -8.94 17.97
N HIS A 315 -15.38 -8.07 18.97
CA HIS A 315 -16.33 -8.26 20.06
C HIS A 315 -17.78 -8.32 19.55
N GLY A 316 -18.15 -7.49 18.58
CA GLY A 316 -19.46 -7.54 17.91
C GLY A 316 -19.71 -8.86 17.20
N PHE A 317 -18.70 -9.38 16.48
CA PHE A 317 -18.74 -10.71 15.87
C PHE A 317 -19.01 -11.81 16.91
N ASP A 318 -18.32 -11.77 18.05
CA ASP A 318 -18.44 -12.79 19.10
C ASP A 318 -19.78 -12.73 19.85
N CYS A 319 -20.28 -11.52 20.16
CA CYS A 319 -21.49 -11.36 20.98
C CYS A 319 -22.79 -11.28 20.17
N ARG A 320 -22.72 -10.94 18.88
CA ARG A 320 -23.85 -10.87 17.95
C ARG A 320 -23.58 -11.63 16.65
N PRO A 321 -23.26 -12.94 16.72
CA PRO A 321 -23.03 -13.75 15.53
C PRO A 321 -24.27 -13.84 14.64
N ASP A 322 -25.46 -13.65 15.21
CA ASP A 322 -26.75 -13.56 14.51
C ASP A 322 -26.85 -12.36 13.56
N LEU A 323 -26.05 -11.31 13.77
CA LEU A 323 -26.01 -10.12 12.93
C LEU A 323 -24.74 -10.01 12.08
N VAL A 324 -23.58 -10.42 12.64
CA VAL A 324 -22.26 -10.06 12.09
C VAL A 324 -21.53 -11.27 11.50
N ALA A 325 -21.81 -12.50 11.96
CA ALA A 325 -21.07 -13.70 11.54
C ALA A 325 -21.82 -14.55 10.49
N ILE A 326 -22.85 -13.99 9.85
CA ILE A 326 -23.83 -14.72 9.02
C ILE A 326 -23.16 -15.43 7.83
N HIS A 327 -22.18 -14.78 7.19
CA HIS A 327 -21.54 -15.26 5.97
C HIS A 327 -20.07 -15.67 6.15
N MET A 328 -19.57 -15.64 7.38
CA MET A 328 -18.13 -15.69 7.69
C MET A 328 -17.57 -17.09 7.91
N GLN A 329 -18.43 -18.12 7.92
CA GLN A 329 -18.03 -19.52 8.15
C GLN A 329 -17.11 -19.70 9.38
N GLY A 330 -17.29 -18.86 10.42
CA GLY A 330 -16.52 -18.90 11.65
C GLY A 330 -15.15 -18.21 11.61
N VAL A 331 -14.75 -17.59 10.49
CA VAL A 331 -13.51 -16.79 10.40
C VAL A 331 -13.81 -15.36 10.85
N GLY A 332 -13.13 -14.91 11.91
CA GLY A 332 -13.37 -13.60 12.50
C GLY A 332 -12.59 -12.47 11.80
N PRO A 333 -13.02 -11.19 11.91
CA PRO A 333 -12.28 -10.05 11.39
C PRO A 333 -10.83 -9.94 11.89
N MET A 334 -10.58 -10.31 13.16
CA MET A 334 -9.22 -10.37 13.72
C MET A 334 -8.36 -11.45 13.03
N GLU A 335 -8.94 -12.59 12.67
CA GLU A 335 -8.24 -13.69 11.99
C GLU A 335 -7.84 -13.27 10.57
N HIS A 336 -8.75 -12.64 9.83
CA HIS A 336 -8.45 -12.05 8.52
C HIS A 336 -7.32 -11.02 8.59
N PHE A 337 -7.36 -10.11 9.58
CA PHE A 337 -6.34 -9.06 9.73
C PHE A 337 -4.96 -9.61 10.12
N LYS A 338 -4.92 -10.65 10.97
CA LYS A 338 -3.68 -11.36 11.33
C LYS A 338 -3.12 -12.22 10.20
N GLY A 339 -3.95 -12.57 9.23
CA GLY A 339 -3.56 -13.45 8.13
C GLY A 339 -3.25 -14.89 8.58
N SER A 340 -3.77 -15.31 9.73
CA SER A 340 -3.65 -16.68 10.22
C SER A 340 -4.71 -17.53 9.52
N HIS A 341 -4.35 -18.31 8.50
CA HIS A 341 -5.23 -19.38 8.04
C HIS A 341 -5.08 -20.59 8.98
N ARG A 342 -6.20 -21.13 9.46
CA ARG A 342 -6.28 -22.53 9.88
C ARG A 342 -5.86 -23.41 8.70
N GLU A 343 -4.72 -24.09 8.81
CA GLU A 343 -4.58 -25.39 8.13
C GLU A 343 -5.78 -26.24 8.56
N LYS A 344 -6.59 -26.71 7.61
CA LYS A 344 -7.64 -27.69 7.90
C LYS A 344 -6.99 -29.02 8.28
N GLY A 345 -6.53 -29.13 9.52
CA GLY A 345 -6.32 -30.40 10.21
C GLY A 345 -7.68 -30.99 10.56
N GLY A 346 -8.30 -31.66 9.59
CA GLY A 346 -9.51 -32.47 9.77
C GLY A 346 -9.22 -33.88 9.30
N SER A 347 -8.74 -34.72 10.22
CA SER A 347 -8.66 -36.16 10.05
C SER A 347 -10.06 -36.71 9.74
N CYS A 348 -10.31 -37.02 8.48
CA CYS A 348 -11.18 -38.11 8.10
C CYS A 348 -10.28 -39.19 7.52
N CYS A 349 -10.11 -40.26 8.31
CA CYS A 349 -9.51 -41.51 7.91
C CYS A 349 -10.11 -41.94 6.57
N ASN A 350 -9.29 -42.07 5.54
CA ASN A 350 -9.39 -43.12 4.54
C ASN A 350 -8.05 -43.21 3.81
N GLU A 351 -7.42 -44.36 3.98
CA GLU A 351 -6.34 -44.86 3.14
C GLU A 351 -6.83 -44.91 1.68
N ASP A 352 -6.09 -44.31 0.74
CA ASP A 352 -5.62 -44.99 -0.46
C ASP A 352 -4.88 -44.05 -1.44
N ASN A 353 -4.14 -44.70 -2.31
CA ASN A 353 -2.86 -44.35 -2.93
C ASN A 353 -2.89 -43.37 -4.13
N HIS A 354 -1.71 -42.80 -4.40
CA HIS A 354 -1.16 -42.31 -5.68
C HIS A 354 -1.46 -40.88 -6.19
N GLY A 355 -0.38 -40.08 -6.26
CA GLY A 355 -0.25 -39.00 -7.23
C GLY A 355 0.58 -37.82 -6.74
N VAL A 356 1.91 -37.90 -6.89
CA VAL A 356 2.82 -36.77 -6.66
C VAL A 356 2.48 -35.64 -7.64
N LYS A 357 1.87 -34.56 -7.14
CA LYS A 357 1.92 -33.23 -7.76
C LYS A 357 2.64 -32.32 -6.78
N GLY A 358 3.75 -31.75 -7.24
CA GLY A 358 4.52 -30.77 -6.48
C GLY A 358 3.65 -29.58 -6.10
N GLU A 359 3.30 -29.51 -4.83
CA GLU A 359 2.78 -28.30 -4.20
C GLU A 359 3.93 -27.29 -4.21
N ARG A 360 3.82 -26.28 -5.08
CA ARG A 360 4.51 -25.02 -4.80
C ARG A 360 3.91 -24.53 -3.49
N GLU A 361 4.72 -24.47 -2.43
CA GLU A 361 4.40 -23.74 -1.21
C GLU A 361 3.92 -22.33 -1.62
N ARG A 362 2.60 -22.13 -1.67
CA ARG A 362 2.02 -20.80 -1.74
C ARG A 362 2.21 -20.24 -0.35
N GLY A 363 3.27 -19.47 -0.16
CA GLY A 363 3.64 -18.87 1.12
C GLY A 363 2.42 -18.31 1.84
N GLY A 364 2.25 -18.73 3.10
CA GLY A 364 1.22 -18.20 3.98
C GLY A 364 1.37 -16.68 4.11
N GLY A 365 0.32 -15.94 3.77
CA GLY A 365 0.30 -14.49 3.91
C GLY A 365 -1.10 -14.00 3.64
N GLY A 366 -1.83 -13.65 4.70
CA GLY A 366 -3.26 -13.30 4.61
C GLY A 366 -3.64 -12.33 3.50
N GLN A 367 -4.95 -12.31 3.20
CA GLN A 367 -5.53 -11.56 2.09
C GLN A 367 -5.49 -10.03 2.27
N ILE A 368 -5.35 -9.55 3.51
CA ILE A 368 -5.37 -8.13 3.85
C ILE A 368 -3.95 -7.57 3.96
N TRP A 369 -3.72 -6.51 3.20
CA TRP A 369 -2.52 -5.70 3.14
C TRP A 369 -2.88 -4.24 3.45
N ILE A 370 -1.91 -3.45 3.84
CA ILE A 370 -2.07 -2.01 4.05
C ILE A 370 -0.84 -1.27 3.55
N ASP A 371 -0.98 0.00 3.18
CA ASP A 371 0.21 0.84 2.99
C ASP A 371 0.81 1.29 4.34
N SER A 372 1.98 1.93 4.27
CA SER A 372 2.69 2.48 5.43
C SER A 372 2.29 3.91 5.81
N LEU A 373 1.29 4.51 5.13
CA LEU A 373 1.01 5.94 5.23
C LEU A 373 0.18 6.26 6.49
N MET A 374 0.88 6.32 7.62
CA MET A 374 0.30 6.49 8.96
C MET A 374 0.74 7.78 9.66
N HIS A 375 1.85 8.39 9.24
CA HIS A 375 2.48 9.59 9.84
C HIS A 375 2.84 9.49 11.35
N ASP A 376 2.73 8.30 11.93
CA ASP A 376 2.92 8.09 13.37
C ASP A 376 3.59 6.72 13.61
N PRO A 377 4.84 6.68 14.12
CA PRO A 377 5.54 5.44 14.40
C PRO A 377 4.89 4.62 15.52
N ASP A 378 4.22 5.26 16.49
CA ASP A 378 3.51 4.55 17.56
C ASP A 378 2.28 3.83 17.01
N LEU A 379 1.58 4.46 16.06
CA LEU A 379 0.49 3.82 15.32
C LEU A 379 0.99 2.65 14.47
N LEU A 380 2.13 2.78 13.78
CA LEU A 380 2.74 1.67 13.05
C LEU A 380 3.07 0.49 13.97
N GLU A 381 3.68 0.74 15.13
CA GLU A 381 3.95 -0.30 16.13
C GLU A 381 2.65 -0.99 16.59
N TYR A 382 1.62 -0.19 16.87
CA TYR A 382 0.30 -0.71 17.26
C TYR A 382 -0.29 -1.62 16.17
N VAL A 383 -0.25 -1.19 14.91
CA VAL A 383 -0.78 -1.95 13.78
C VAL A 383 -0.01 -3.26 13.59
N LEU A 384 1.32 -3.24 13.66
CA LEU A 384 2.15 -4.45 13.61
C LEU A 384 1.77 -5.44 14.72
N ARG A 385 1.56 -4.96 15.96
CA ARG A 385 1.08 -5.80 17.07
C ARG A 385 -0.30 -6.41 16.79
N LYS A 386 -1.20 -5.70 16.09
CA LYS A 386 -2.51 -6.22 15.69
C LYS A 386 -2.42 -7.26 14.58
N MET A 387 -1.57 -7.04 13.58
CA MET A 387 -1.32 -8.00 12.50
C MET A 387 -0.56 -9.25 12.98
N GLY A 388 0.16 -9.15 14.10
CA GLY A 388 0.88 -10.27 14.70
C GLY A 388 2.19 -10.60 13.98
N PRO A 389 2.80 -11.76 14.29
CA PRO A 389 4.04 -12.20 13.65
C PRO A 389 3.92 -12.24 12.12
N GLY A 390 4.93 -11.70 11.42
CA GLY A 390 4.91 -11.56 9.96
C GLY A 390 3.99 -10.45 9.44
N GLY A 391 3.41 -9.62 10.32
CA GLY A 391 2.57 -8.49 9.93
C GLY A 391 3.28 -7.48 9.02
N ALA A 392 4.57 -7.23 9.28
CA ALA A 392 5.39 -6.33 8.48
C ALA A 392 5.47 -6.76 7.00
N GLU A 393 5.36 -8.06 6.69
CA GLU A 393 5.41 -8.55 5.31
C GLU A 393 4.18 -8.17 4.48
N ARG A 394 3.10 -7.72 5.13
CA ARG A 394 1.85 -7.29 4.51
C ARG A 394 1.64 -5.77 4.57
N ILE A 395 2.69 -5.03 4.90
CA ILE A 395 2.74 -3.57 4.81
C ILE A 395 3.61 -3.19 3.61
N VAL A 396 3.13 -2.28 2.76
CA VAL A 396 3.87 -1.78 1.59
C VAL A 396 4.09 -0.29 1.72
N LEU A 397 5.22 0.22 1.21
CA LEU A 397 5.46 1.65 1.20
C LEU A 397 4.38 2.36 0.38
N GLY A 398 3.84 3.44 0.94
CA GLY A 398 2.92 4.33 0.25
C GLY A 398 3.07 5.76 0.75
N SER A 399 3.03 6.73 -0.18
CA SER A 399 3.22 8.14 0.16
C SER A 399 2.02 9.05 -0.12
N ASP A 400 1.02 8.61 -0.90
CA ASP A 400 -0.06 9.47 -1.45
C ASP A 400 0.48 10.65 -2.31
N TYR A 401 1.66 10.45 -2.91
CA TYR A 401 2.27 11.45 -3.80
C TYR A 401 1.39 11.67 -5.05
N PRO A 402 1.19 12.92 -5.51
CA PRO A 402 1.90 14.15 -5.11
C PRO A 402 1.10 15.04 -4.15
N PHE A 403 0.16 14.48 -3.37
CA PHE A 403 -0.74 15.31 -2.60
C PHE A 403 -0.12 15.82 -1.29
N PRO A 404 -0.52 17.02 -0.81
CA PRO A 404 0.11 17.63 0.37
C PRO A 404 -0.07 16.89 1.70
N LEU A 405 -1.09 16.03 1.81
CA LEU A 405 -1.30 15.18 2.98
C LEU A 405 -0.39 13.94 2.98
N GLY A 406 0.24 13.64 1.85
CA GLY A 406 1.13 12.51 1.71
C GLY A 406 2.43 12.64 2.50
N GLU A 407 3.23 11.57 2.51
CA GLU A 407 4.59 11.57 3.04
C GLU A 407 5.55 12.22 2.03
N VAL A 408 5.43 13.53 1.87
CA VAL A 408 6.19 14.34 0.90
C VAL A 408 7.25 15.22 1.58
N PRO A 409 8.40 15.50 0.92
CA PRO A 409 8.79 15.00 -0.40
C PRO A 409 9.36 13.56 -0.38
N ALA A 410 9.74 13.04 0.78
CA ALA A 410 10.50 11.79 0.88
C ALA A 410 9.63 10.61 1.31
N ALA A 411 9.13 9.83 0.34
CA ALA A 411 8.41 8.59 0.62
C ALA A 411 9.28 7.62 1.46
N GLY A 412 8.71 7.15 2.57
CA GLY A 412 9.34 6.21 3.49
C GLY A 412 10.27 6.86 4.52
N ARG A 413 10.26 8.19 4.63
CA ARG A 413 11.07 8.94 5.60
C ARG A 413 10.91 8.43 7.02
N MET A 414 9.68 8.18 7.48
CA MET A 414 9.41 7.64 8.81
C MET A 414 10.13 6.29 9.03
N LEU A 415 10.08 5.38 8.05
CA LEU A 415 10.73 4.07 8.14
C LEU A 415 12.27 4.16 8.10
N ILE A 416 12.80 5.22 7.47
CA ILE A 416 14.22 5.40 7.20
C ILE A 416 14.91 6.17 8.34
N GLU A 417 14.33 7.30 8.73
CA GLU A 417 14.96 8.32 9.58
C GLU A 417 14.47 8.29 11.03
N ASP A 418 13.25 7.82 11.29
CA ASP A 418 12.73 7.81 12.65
C ASP A 418 13.35 6.68 13.48
N GLU A 419 14.23 7.06 14.40
CA GLU A 419 14.95 6.12 15.27
C GLU A 419 14.02 5.31 16.18
N SER A 420 12.80 5.79 16.46
CA SER A 420 11.83 5.04 17.27
C SER A 420 11.37 3.77 16.57
N VAL A 421 11.28 3.77 15.24
CA VAL A 421 10.87 2.60 14.44
C VAL A 421 11.83 1.43 14.62
N ARG A 422 13.13 1.72 14.82
CA ARG A 422 14.17 0.70 15.04
C ARG A 422 14.02 -0.07 16.35
N ARG A 423 13.17 0.41 17.27
CA ARG A 423 12.90 -0.28 18.54
C ARG A 423 12.01 -1.51 18.34
N PHE A 424 11.21 -1.54 17.28
CA PHE A 424 10.21 -2.59 17.07
C PHE A 424 10.22 -3.19 15.66
N MET A 425 10.95 -2.60 14.70
CA MET A 425 11.21 -3.21 13.39
C MET A 425 12.70 -3.44 13.16
N SER A 426 13.02 -4.64 12.68
CA SER A 426 14.33 -4.96 12.12
C SER A 426 14.63 -4.15 10.85
N TRP A 427 15.89 -4.15 10.40
CA TRP A 427 16.23 -3.49 9.14
C TRP A 427 15.69 -4.28 7.94
N GLU A 428 15.61 -5.61 8.03
CA GLU A 428 15.04 -6.48 7.01
C GLU A 428 13.54 -6.22 6.82
N GLU A 429 12.77 -6.11 7.91
CA GLU A 429 11.35 -5.76 7.84
C GLU A 429 11.15 -4.40 7.19
N ARG A 430 11.95 -3.39 7.58
CA ARG A 430 11.89 -2.06 6.97
C ARG A 430 12.23 -2.10 5.48
N ALA A 431 13.26 -2.84 5.08
CA ALA A 431 13.60 -3.04 3.67
C ALA A 431 12.47 -3.74 2.90
N GLY A 432 11.82 -4.74 3.52
CA GLY A 432 10.62 -5.39 3.01
C GLY A 432 9.51 -4.38 2.74
N VAL A 433 9.13 -3.58 3.74
CA VAL A 433 8.08 -2.55 3.58
C VAL A 433 8.45 -1.53 2.50
N LEU A 434 9.71 -1.09 2.46
CA LEU A 434 10.20 -0.11 1.49
C LEU A 434 10.15 -0.59 0.04
N GLY A 435 10.22 -1.90 -0.24
CA GLY A 435 10.18 -2.38 -1.63
C GLY A 435 9.87 -3.86 -1.82
N GLY A 436 10.47 -4.75 -1.02
CA GLY A 436 10.32 -6.21 -1.20
C GLY A 436 8.86 -6.68 -1.17
N ASN A 437 8.06 -6.11 -0.28
CA ASN A 437 6.65 -6.45 -0.12
C ASN A 437 5.82 -6.05 -1.34
N ALA A 438 6.09 -4.90 -1.95
CA ALA A 438 5.40 -4.45 -3.16
C ALA A 438 5.72 -5.35 -4.36
N ILE A 439 6.96 -5.83 -4.49
CA ILE A 439 7.37 -6.80 -5.53
C ILE A 439 6.51 -8.07 -5.43
N ARG A 440 6.32 -8.58 -4.20
CA ARG A 440 5.54 -9.78 -3.92
C ARG A 440 4.03 -9.55 -4.08
N PHE A 441 3.51 -8.43 -3.57
CA PHE A 441 2.09 -8.07 -3.67
C PHE A 441 1.65 -7.89 -5.13
N LEU A 442 2.44 -7.17 -5.94
CA LEU A 442 2.11 -6.89 -7.35
C LEU A 442 2.62 -7.94 -8.33
N ASN A 443 3.36 -8.95 -7.85
CA ASN A 443 4.02 -9.96 -8.70
C ASN A 443 4.84 -9.30 -9.82
N LEU A 444 5.73 -8.37 -9.45
CA LEU A 444 6.49 -7.56 -10.42
C LEU A 444 7.55 -8.35 -11.19
N GLY A 445 7.94 -9.52 -10.67
CA GLY A 445 8.85 -10.46 -11.32
C GLY A 445 10.33 -10.19 -11.06
N ARG A 446 11.15 -11.11 -11.60
CA ARG A 446 12.57 -11.26 -11.28
C ARG A 446 13.42 -10.01 -11.48
N GLN A 447 13.12 -9.19 -12.48
CA GLN A 447 13.87 -7.96 -12.73
C GLN A 447 13.83 -6.97 -11.55
N PHE A 448 12.70 -6.89 -10.84
CA PHE A 448 12.59 -6.02 -9.66
C PHE A 448 13.20 -6.70 -8.42
N GLU A 449 13.07 -8.02 -8.30
CA GLU A 449 13.72 -8.81 -7.25
C GLU A 449 15.25 -8.66 -7.30
N GLU A 450 15.84 -8.77 -8.48
CA GLU A 450 17.28 -8.61 -8.68
C GLU A 450 17.76 -7.19 -8.34
N ARG A 451 16.98 -6.15 -8.67
CA ARG A 451 17.27 -4.75 -8.27
C ARG A 451 17.23 -4.59 -6.75
N PHE A 452 16.23 -5.15 -6.10
CA PHE A 452 16.08 -5.14 -4.65
C PHE A 452 17.26 -5.86 -3.98
N GLU A 453 17.53 -7.11 -4.35
CA GLU A 453 18.64 -7.91 -3.81
C GLU A 453 20.01 -7.27 -4.05
N LYS A 454 20.25 -6.73 -5.26
CA LYS A 454 21.48 -6.00 -5.58
C LYS A 454 21.68 -4.84 -4.62
N ARG A 455 20.60 -4.12 -4.29
CA ARG A 455 20.68 -3.01 -3.34
C ARG A 455 20.95 -3.48 -1.91
N LEU A 456 20.37 -4.59 -1.48
CA LEU A 456 20.67 -5.20 -0.18
C LEU A 456 22.13 -5.66 -0.07
N LYS A 457 22.68 -6.33 -1.10
CA LYS A 457 24.09 -6.79 -1.10
C LYS A 457 25.09 -5.62 -0.97
N ASN A 458 24.79 -4.48 -1.60
CA ASN A 458 25.66 -3.30 -1.51
C ASN A 458 25.73 -2.71 -0.10
N ILE A 459 24.72 -2.96 0.73
CA ILE A 459 24.70 -2.54 2.13
C ILE A 459 25.72 -3.37 2.92
N ASP A 460 25.62 -4.70 2.83
CA ASP A 460 26.51 -5.64 3.53
C ASP A 460 27.99 -5.42 3.18
N CYS A 461 28.31 -5.16 1.91
CA CYS A 461 29.69 -4.90 1.48
C CYS A 461 30.26 -3.59 2.08
N THR A 462 29.46 -2.52 2.14
CA THR A 462 29.94 -1.25 2.70
C THR A 462 30.15 -1.29 4.22
N GLU A 463 29.39 -2.11 4.94
CA GLU A 463 29.66 -2.35 6.37
C GLU A 463 30.92 -3.19 6.59
N ALA A 464 31.16 -4.20 5.74
CA ALA A 464 32.38 -5.01 5.82
C ALA A 464 33.65 -4.17 5.60
N GLU A 465 33.62 -3.17 4.72
CA GLU A 465 34.74 -2.24 4.49
C GLU A 465 34.98 -1.27 5.65
N VAL A 466 33.92 -0.79 6.32
CA VAL A 466 34.03 0.09 7.50
C VAL A 466 34.65 -0.66 8.69
N VAL A 467 34.40 -1.96 8.82
CA VAL A 467 35.04 -2.80 9.86
C VAL A 467 36.53 -2.99 9.60
N VAL A 468 37.00 -2.95 8.34
CA VAL A 468 38.42 -3.09 7.98
C VAL A 468 39.19 -1.79 8.13
N ALA A 469 38.53 -0.62 8.01
CA ALA A 469 39.19 0.69 8.14
C ALA A 469 39.40 1.18 9.59
N GLY A 470 38.89 0.45 10.59
CA GLY A 470 38.91 0.84 12.01
C GLY A 470 39.93 0.11 12.89
N GLY A 471 41.02 -0.43 12.34
CA GLY A 471 41.93 -1.28 13.11
C GLY A 471 43.32 -1.49 12.52
N GLU A 472 44.07 -0.42 12.26
CA GLU A 472 45.53 -0.52 12.28
C GLU A 472 46.01 -0.47 13.74
N ASN A 473 45.98 -1.63 14.40
CA ASN A 473 46.89 -2.03 15.48
C ASN A 473 46.40 -3.35 16.09
N ASP A 474 46.60 -4.47 15.39
CA ASP A 474 47.28 -5.65 15.98
C ASP A 474 47.40 -6.76 14.92
N MET A 475 48.48 -6.72 14.16
CA MET A 475 48.87 -7.82 13.27
C MET A 475 49.53 -8.91 14.14
N LYS A 476 48.73 -9.75 14.80
CA LYS A 476 49.08 -11.12 15.28
C LYS A 476 47.92 -11.74 16.10
N SER A 477 46.96 -12.39 15.43
CA SER A 477 46.28 -13.60 15.98
C SER A 477 45.14 -14.18 15.12
N VAL A 478 44.79 -13.64 13.94
CA VAL A 478 43.69 -14.22 13.12
C VAL A 478 44.23 -15.17 12.05
N VAL A 479 44.89 -16.25 12.48
CA VAL A 479 45.13 -17.45 11.67
C VAL A 479 44.79 -18.66 12.53
N GLU A 480 43.53 -18.78 12.94
CA GLU A 480 42.95 -20.04 13.45
C GLU A 480 41.44 -19.88 13.67
N LYS A 481 40.68 -19.94 12.58
CA LYS A 481 39.27 -20.40 12.52
C LYS A 481 38.73 -20.26 11.09
N ARG A 482 39.41 -20.92 10.15
CA ARG A 482 38.77 -21.39 8.91
C ARG A 482 38.42 -22.85 9.13
N GLY A 483 37.18 -23.10 9.54
CA GLY A 483 36.67 -24.45 9.72
C GLY A 483 35.19 -24.41 10.06
N ARG A 484 34.36 -24.92 9.15
CA ARG A 484 32.89 -24.98 9.12
C ARG A 484 32.19 -23.71 8.67
N LEU A 485 31.91 -23.69 7.37
CA LEU A 485 30.60 -23.42 6.76
C LEU A 485 30.73 -23.87 5.30
N GLN A 486 30.52 -25.17 5.05
CA GLN A 486 30.27 -25.74 3.73
C GLN A 486 28.93 -26.47 3.79
N GLY A 487 28.14 -26.28 2.74
CA GLY A 487 26.69 -26.53 2.70
C GLY A 487 26.04 -25.16 2.72
N TRP A 488 25.77 -24.51 1.60
CA TRP A 488 24.99 -25.03 0.48
C TRP A 488 25.70 -24.84 -0.87
N GLY A 489 25.53 -25.79 -1.81
CA GLY A 489 26.08 -25.69 -3.16
C GLY A 489 26.72 -26.99 -3.68
N LYS A 490 25.89 -27.97 -4.03
CA LYS A 490 26.13 -28.96 -5.09
C LYS A 490 24.79 -28.98 -5.85
N GLU A 491 24.73 -28.78 -7.17
CA GLU A 491 25.39 -29.54 -8.22
C GLU A 491 25.77 -28.64 -9.41
N ALA A 492 27.02 -28.72 -9.86
CA ALA A 492 27.37 -28.60 -11.27
C ALA A 492 28.70 -29.32 -11.48
N SER A 493 28.70 -30.24 -12.43
CA SER A 493 29.72 -31.22 -12.75
C SER A 493 31.03 -30.60 -13.27
N PHE A 494 32.14 -31.18 -12.80
CA PHE A 494 33.50 -30.96 -13.27
C PHE A 494 33.68 -31.40 -14.74
N GLY A 495 34.40 -30.56 -15.50
CA GLY A 495 35.11 -30.92 -16.72
C GLY A 495 36.54 -30.37 -16.63
N GLU A 496 37.49 -31.23 -16.93
CA GLU A 496 38.89 -31.20 -16.49
C GLU A 496 39.80 -30.12 -17.12
N CYS A 497 40.81 -29.74 -16.32
CA CYS A 497 42.22 -29.49 -16.62
C CYS A 497 42.66 -28.83 -17.94
N TYR A 498 43.43 -27.73 -17.86
CA TYR A 498 44.87 -27.75 -18.18
C TYR A 498 45.56 -26.45 -17.71
N VAL A 499 46.70 -26.61 -17.05
CA VAL A 499 47.66 -25.55 -16.69
C VAL A 499 48.64 -25.38 -17.86
N GLY A 500 48.99 -24.13 -18.18
CA GLY A 500 50.04 -23.82 -19.14
C GLY A 500 50.44 -22.35 -19.08
N ASP A 501 51.46 -22.05 -18.26
CA ASP A 501 52.23 -20.82 -18.31
C ASP A 501 52.94 -20.69 -19.67
N ASN A 502 52.87 -19.52 -20.31
CA ASN A 502 54.04 -18.69 -20.67
C ASN A 502 53.80 -17.67 -21.82
N LEU A 503 54.51 -16.54 -21.67
CA LEU A 503 55.12 -15.68 -22.70
C LEU A 503 54.28 -14.62 -23.44
N LYS A 504 54.49 -13.38 -22.97
CA LYS A 504 54.98 -12.18 -23.68
C LYS A 504 54.66 -11.94 -25.18
N SER A 505 54.23 -10.69 -25.38
CA SER A 505 54.64 -9.69 -26.38
C SER A 505 54.05 -9.68 -27.79
N ASP A 506 53.59 -8.46 -28.11
CA ASP A 506 53.55 -7.76 -29.39
C ASP A 506 52.52 -8.12 -30.46
N GLY A 507 52.01 -7.06 -31.08
CA GLY A 507 51.69 -7.06 -32.50
C GLY A 507 50.24 -6.73 -32.85
N SER A 508 50.03 -5.47 -33.20
CA SER A 508 49.01 -4.95 -34.12
C SER A 508 48.60 -5.90 -35.27
N ASP A 509 47.29 -5.99 -35.57
CA ASP A 509 46.68 -5.43 -36.80
C ASP A 509 45.28 -6.01 -37.14
N VAL A 510 44.40 -5.10 -37.53
CA VAL A 510 43.47 -5.15 -38.69
C VAL A 510 42.26 -6.12 -38.71
N LEU A 511 41.08 -5.47 -38.71
CA LEU A 511 39.83 -5.69 -39.48
C LEU A 511 39.33 -7.11 -39.79
N GLY A 512 38.07 -7.35 -39.41
CA GLY A 512 37.15 -8.37 -39.93
C GLY A 512 35.78 -8.17 -39.33
#